data_AF-A0A919NWE2-F1
#
_entry.id   AF-A0A919NWE2-F1
#
_cell.length_a   1.000
_cell.length_b   1.000
_cell.length_c   1.000
_cell.angle_alpha   90.00
_cell.angle_beta   90.00
_cell.angle_gamma   90.00
#
_symmetry.space_group_name_H-M   'P 1'
#
loop_
_entity.id
_entity.type
_entity.pdbx_description
1 polymer ?
#
loop_
_entity_poly.entity_id
_entity_poly.type
_entity_poly.pdbx_seq_one_letter_code
_entity_poly.pdbx_strand_id
1 'polypeptide(L)'
;MSTRITEDLGRTTIGSWYIRLSDNPSPRRNHWQTKIIYYQAVADLLTASPGRPLTWKTIVGAARPRGCRSTFYEVAGPHARHGMIGDLIADGSARSIEIAWRYRRLDPVEQLIDETKVWSFWPHRQPYAEVATDPQLAPDTVPDELRAALLAWARANPALAAANGYRPPACAVEDLAVMHRGRLAASRAEGRLTEVLRQAH
;
A
#
# COMPACT_ATOMS: atom_id res chain seq x y z
N MET A 1 23.18 1.53 19.20
CA MET A 1 23.24 1.19 17.75
C MET A 1 21.85 0.81 17.24
N SER A 2 20.96 1.79 17.00
CA SER A 2 19.57 1.57 16.54
C SER A 2 19.18 2.45 15.35
N THR A 3 20.15 2.99 14.60
CA THR A 3 19.90 3.98 13.52
C THR A 3 19.63 3.33 12.16
N ARG A 4 20.02 2.06 11.95
CA ARG A 4 19.90 1.39 10.63
C ARG A 4 18.46 1.10 10.22
N ILE A 5 17.62 0.61 11.12
CA ILE A 5 16.28 0.14 10.74
C ILE A 5 15.38 1.34 10.37
N THR A 6 15.56 2.50 11.01
CA THR A 6 14.88 3.74 10.63
C THR A 6 15.24 4.20 9.22
N GLU A 7 16.53 4.18 8.87
CA GLU A 7 16.98 4.44 7.50
C GLU A 7 16.48 3.38 6.51
N ASP A 8 16.44 2.11 6.91
CA ASP A 8 15.95 1.00 6.08
C ASP A 8 14.44 1.09 5.81
N LEU A 9 13.65 1.55 6.78
CA LEU A 9 12.21 1.84 6.60
C LEU A 9 12.01 3.07 5.69
N GLY A 10 12.89 4.06 5.78
CA GLY A 10 12.93 5.19 4.83
C GLY A 10 13.31 4.77 3.40
N ARG A 11 13.94 3.60 3.22
CA ARG A 11 14.51 3.11 1.95
C ARG A 11 13.91 1.79 1.46
N THR A 12 12.71 1.44 1.93
CA THR A 12 11.98 0.30 1.38
C THR A 12 11.66 0.49 -0.10
N THR A 13 11.40 -0.58 -0.83
CA THR A 13 11.11 -0.51 -2.27
C THR A 13 9.79 0.23 -2.51
N ILE A 14 8.74 -0.06 -1.72
CA ILE A 14 7.46 0.66 -1.81
C ILE A 14 7.61 2.08 -1.30
N GLY A 15 8.45 2.31 -0.28
CA GLY A 15 8.77 3.66 0.19
C GLY A 15 9.41 4.52 -0.90
N SER A 16 10.42 3.96 -1.58
CA SER A 16 11.11 4.60 -2.71
C SER A 16 10.17 4.86 -3.88
N TRP A 17 9.28 3.90 -4.19
CA TRP A 17 8.23 4.07 -5.21
C TRP A 17 7.32 5.26 -4.89
N TYR A 18 6.83 5.35 -3.64
CA TYR A 18 5.96 6.42 -3.20
C TYR A 18 6.67 7.77 -3.30
N ILE A 19 7.85 7.91 -2.68
CA ILE A 19 8.61 9.17 -2.60
C ILE A 19 8.96 9.67 -4.00
N ARG A 20 9.47 8.79 -4.87
CA ARG A 20 9.83 9.16 -6.25
C ARG A 20 8.63 9.70 -7.04
N LEU A 21 7.43 9.16 -6.80
CA LEU A 21 6.22 9.63 -7.45
C LEU A 21 5.69 10.92 -6.81
N SER A 22 5.68 11.00 -5.47
CA SER A 22 5.18 12.17 -4.74
C SER A 22 6.03 13.42 -4.94
N ASP A 23 7.34 13.25 -5.05
CA ASP A 23 8.29 14.36 -5.09
C ASP A 23 8.62 14.80 -6.51
N ASN A 24 7.94 14.27 -7.54
CA ASN A 24 8.17 14.66 -8.92
C ASN A 24 7.62 16.09 -9.19
N PRO A 25 8.50 17.10 -9.41
CA PRO A 25 8.07 18.49 -9.51
C PRO A 25 7.49 18.85 -10.89
N SER A 26 7.48 17.92 -11.86
CA SER A 26 7.12 18.23 -13.24
C SER A 26 5.60 18.42 -13.43
N PRO A 27 5.11 19.64 -13.73
CA PRO A 27 3.67 19.89 -13.88
C PRO A 27 3.07 19.25 -15.14
N ARG A 28 3.91 19.01 -16.17
CA ARG A 28 3.49 18.50 -17.49
C ARG A 28 3.34 16.98 -17.55
N ARG A 29 3.85 16.25 -16.55
CA ARG A 29 3.86 14.78 -16.49
C ARG A 29 3.59 14.29 -15.06
N ASN A 30 2.65 14.93 -14.37
CA ASN A 30 2.35 14.59 -12.99
C ASN A 30 1.47 13.31 -12.92
N HIS A 31 2.09 12.17 -13.24
CA HIS A 31 1.50 10.84 -13.14
C HIS A 31 1.00 10.55 -11.72
N TRP A 32 1.65 11.15 -10.71
CA TRP A 32 1.24 11.03 -9.33
C TRP A 32 -0.10 11.72 -9.04
N GLN A 33 -0.29 12.96 -9.51
CA GLN A 33 -1.58 13.64 -9.40
C GLN A 33 -2.69 12.84 -10.08
N THR A 34 -2.40 12.22 -11.23
CA THR A 34 -3.35 11.34 -11.91
C THR A 34 -3.67 10.13 -11.05
N LYS A 35 -2.67 9.43 -10.51
CA LYS A 35 -2.87 8.31 -9.57
C LYS A 35 -3.73 8.72 -8.37
N ILE A 36 -3.46 9.87 -7.74
CA ILE A 36 -4.24 10.41 -6.62
C ILE A 36 -5.71 10.58 -6.99
N ILE A 37 -6.03 11.12 -8.17
CA ILE A 37 -7.43 11.28 -8.61
C ILE A 37 -8.17 9.93 -8.61
N TYR A 38 -7.52 8.88 -9.09
CA TYR A 38 -8.12 7.53 -9.12
C TYR A 38 -8.15 6.87 -7.74
N TYR A 39 -7.13 7.09 -6.90
CA TYR A 39 -7.12 6.62 -5.51
C TYR A 39 -8.24 7.27 -4.69
N GLN A 40 -8.42 8.59 -4.81
CA GLN A 40 -9.51 9.32 -4.16
C GLN A 40 -10.86 8.81 -4.63
N ALA A 41 -11.05 8.63 -5.94
CA ALA A 41 -12.28 8.07 -6.49
C ALA A 41 -12.61 6.69 -5.92
N VAL A 42 -11.61 5.82 -5.73
CA VAL A 42 -11.79 4.51 -5.07
C VAL A 42 -12.19 4.68 -3.61
N ALA A 43 -11.48 5.51 -2.84
CA ALA A 43 -11.77 5.74 -1.42
C ALA A 43 -13.19 6.30 -1.21
N ASP A 44 -13.58 7.28 -2.04
CA ASP A 44 -14.91 7.90 -2.00
C ASP A 44 -16.01 6.89 -2.33
N LEU A 45 -15.85 6.10 -3.39
CA LEU A 45 -16.85 5.11 -3.80
C LEU A 45 -17.01 3.99 -2.77
N LEU A 46 -15.92 3.50 -2.17
CA LEU A 46 -15.99 2.50 -1.10
C LEU A 46 -16.70 3.05 0.14
N THR A 47 -16.49 4.32 0.46
CA THR A 47 -17.13 4.99 1.60
C THR A 47 -18.61 5.25 1.33
N ALA A 48 -18.96 5.72 0.13
CA ALA A 48 -20.33 6.05 -0.24
C ALA A 48 -21.22 4.83 -0.47
N SER A 49 -20.65 3.66 -0.80
CA SER A 49 -21.41 2.43 -1.04
C SER A 49 -20.66 1.20 -0.53
N PRO A 50 -20.55 1.02 0.80
CA PRO A 50 -19.90 -0.15 1.39
C PRO A 50 -20.53 -1.46 0.90
N GLY A 51 -19.69 -2.43 0.54
CA GLY A 51 -20.14 -3.76 0.07
C GLY A 51 -20.59 -3.82 -1.39
N ARG A 52 -20.71 -2.68 -2.09
CA ARG A 52 -20.97 -2.69 -3.54
C ARG A 52 -19.67 -2.95 -4.31
N PRO A 53 -19.64 -3.92 -5.24
CA PRO A 53 -18.46 -4.14 -6.07
C PRO A 53 -18.11 -2.89 -6.88
N LEU A 54 -16.85 -2.48 -6.82
CA LEU A 54 -16.31 -1.44 -7.68
C LEU A 54 -16.13 -1.98 -9.10
N THR A 55 -16.36 -1.11 -10.09
CA THR A 55 -16.03 -1.39 -11.48
C THR A 55 -15.17 -0.27 -12.04
N TRP A 56 -14.39 -0.56 -13.08
CA TRP A 56 -13.64 0.50 -13.77
C TRP A 56 -14.56 1.64 -14.25
N LYS A 57 -15.80 1.34 -14.66
CA LYS A 57 -16.78 2.35 -15.12
C LYS A 57 -17.17 3.32 -14.00
N THR A 58 -17.47 2.78 -12.81
CA THR A 58 -17.87 3.61 -11.67
C THR A 58 -16.70 4.48 -11.20
N ILE A 59 -15.48 3.93 -11.19
CA ILE A 59 -14.26 4.67 -10.82
C ILE A 59 -13.98 5.80 -11.82
N VAL A 60 -14.03 5.51 -13.12
CA VAL A 60 -13.86 6.53 -14.18
C VAL A 60 -14.92 7.62 -14.08
N GLY A 61 -16.17 7.27 -13.76
CA GLY A 61 -17.25 8.24 -13.55
C GLY A 61 -17.05 9.14 -12.32
N ALA A 62 -16.41 8.63 -11.27
CA ALA A 62 -16.11 9.36 -10.05
C ALA A 62 -14.83 10.21 -10.14
N ALA A 63 -13.86 9.83 -11.00
CA ALA A 63 -12.61 10.55 -11.17
C ALA A 63 -12.84 11.97 -11.75
N ARG A 64 -12.46 13.01 -10.98
CA ARG A 64 -12.57 14.43 -11.35
C ARG A 64 -11.19 15.06 -11.59
N PRO A 65 -11.05 16.04 -12.51
CA PRO A 65 -12.11 16.70 -13.28
C PRO A 65 -12.63 15.89 -14.47
N ARG A 66 -11.84 14.94 -15.00
CA ARG A 66 -12.22 14.14 -16.17
C ARG A 66 -11.57 12.75 -16.14
N GLY A 67 -12.26 11.76 -15.59
CA GLY A 67 -11.88 10.36 -15.74
C GLY A 67 -12.09 9.87 -17.18
N CYS A 68 -11.24 8.95 -17.63
CA CYS A 68 -11.44 8.26 -18.89
C CYS A 68 -10.90 6.83 -18.83
N ARG A 69 -11.39 5.98 -19.74
CA ARG A 69 -11.03 4.56 -19.76
C ARG A 69 -9.52 4.35 -20.00
N SER A 70 -8.92 5.04 -20.97
CA SER A 70 -7.50 4.85 -21.30
C SER A 70 -6.61 5.19 -20.11
N THR A 71 -6.83 6.34 -19.47
CA THR A 71 -6.06 6.75 -18.28
C THR A 71 -6.25 5.79 -17.11
N PHE A 72 -7.45 5.24 -16.88
CA PHE A 72 -7.64 4.20 -15.87
C PHE A 72 -6.69 3.00 -16.09
N TYR A 73 -6.59 2.49 -17.32
CA TYR A 73 -5.70 1.36 -17.62
C TYR A 73 -4.22 1.76 -17.64
N GLU A 74 -3.88 3.02 -17.89
CA GLU A 74 -2.51 3.54 -17.70
C GLU A 74 -2.09 3.63 -16.22
N VAL A 75 -3.07 3.78 -15.32
CA VAL A 75 -2.85 3.93 -13.87
C VAL A 75 -2.84 2.58 -13.14
N ALA A 76 -3.72 1.66 -13.51
CA ALA A 76 -3.97 0.42 -12.77
C ALA A 76 -3.94 -0.86 -13.61
N GLY A 77 -3.79 -0.75 -14.93
CA GLY A 77 -3.76 -1.91 -15.82
C GLY A 77 -2.48 -2.75 -15.70
N PRO A 78 -2.42 -3.89 -16.41
CA PRO A 78 -1.26 -4.80 -16.40
C PRO A 78 0.04 -4.16 -16.92
N HIS A 79 -0.06 -3.05 -17.64
CA HIS A 79 1.06 -2.24 -18.13
C HIS A 79 1.04 -0.83 -17.54
N ALA A 80 0.48 -0.66 -16.35
CA ALA A 80 0.40 0.63 -15.68
C ALA A 80 1.80 1.25 -15.57
N ARG A 81 1.89 2.54 -15.91
CA ARG A 81 3.14 3.28 -15.77
C ARG A 81 3.40 3.51 -14.29
N HIS A 82 4.61 3.18 -13.85
CA HIS A 82 5.03 3.34 -12.46
C HIS A 82 4.12 2.60 -11.47
N GLY A 83 3.64 1.40 -11.82
CA GLY A 83 2.91 0.53 -10.89
C GLY A 83 3.83 -0.02 -9.80
N MET A 84 3.33 -0.11 -8.57
CA MET A 84 4.08 -0.58 -7.40
C MET A 84 4.69 -1.98 -7.63
N ILE A 85 3.93 -2.88 -8.27
CA ILE A 85 4.38 -4.24 -8.59
C ILE A 85 5.56 -4.25 -9.56
N GLY A 86 5.60 -3.32 -10.52
CA GLY A 86 6.71 -3.21 -11.47
C GLY A 86 8.02 -2.85 -10.77
N ASP A 87 7.95 -1.92 -9.81
CA ASP A 87 9.10 -1.51 -9.00
C ASP A 87 9.60 -2.65 -8.08
N LEU A 88 8.68 -3.38 -7.44
CA LEU A 88 9.03 -4.55 -6.62
C LEU A 88 9.70 -5.66 -7.44
N ILE A 89 9.25 -5.88 -8.68
CA ILE A 89 9.88 -6.85 -9.59
C ILE A 89 11.27 -6.35 -10.02
N ALA A 90 11.40 -5.07 -10.33
CA ALA A 90 12.65 -4.47 -10.77
C ALA A 90 13.73 -4.45 -9.66
N ASP A 91 13.34 -4.30 -8.39
CA ASP A 91 14.23 -4.40 -7.24
C ASP A 91 14.88 -5.79 -7.13
N GLY A 92 14.15 -6.86 -7.49
CA GLY A 92 14.69 -8.21 -7.63
C GLY A 92 15.10 -8.91 -6.33
N SER A 93 15.04 -8.24 -5.18
CA SER A 93 15.31 -8.90 -3.89
C SER A 93 14.24 -9.95 -3.58
N ALA A 94 14.61 -11.02 -2.87
CA ALA A 94 13.69 -12.11 -2.53
C ALA A 94 12.42 -11.61 -1.82
N ARG A 95 12.57 -10.63 -0.90
CA ARG A 95 11.46 -9.96 -0.22
C ARG A 95 10.54 -9.25 -1.21
N SER A 96 11.10 -8.42 -2.09
CA SER A 96 10.32 -7.64 -3.05
C SER A 96 9.58 -8.54 -4.04
N ILE A 97 10.21 -9.62 -4.50
CA ILE A 97 9.56 -10.63 -5.36
C ILE A 97 8.42 -11.33 -4.63
N GLU A 98 8.60 -11.71 -3.35
CA GLU A 98 7.53 -12.33 -2.57
C GLU A 98 6.33 -11.38 -2.41
N ILE A 99 6.58 -10.11 -2.05
CA ILE A 99 5.53 -9.08 -1.95
C ILE A 99 4.85 -8.88 -3.32
N ALA A 100 5.62 -8.78 -4.41
CA ALA A 100 5.08 -8.64 -5.75
C ALA A 100 4.15 -9.81 -6.11
N TRP A 101 4.52 -11.05 -5.81
CA TRP A 101 3.66 -12.22 -6.05
C TRP A 101 2.40 -12.21 -5.20
N ARG A 102 2.47 -11.76 -3.93
CA ARG A 102 1.29 -11.66 -3.07
C ARG A 102 0.31 -10.58 -3.54
N TYR A 103 0.82 -9.45 -4.01
CA TYR A 103 0.02 -8.27 -4.37
C TYR A 103 -0.28 -8.12 -5.86
N ARG A 104 0.27 -8.96 -6.73
CA ARG A 104 -0.05 -8.93 -8.16
C ARG A 104 -1.50 -9.36 -8.38
N ARG A 105 -2.28 -8.49 -9.01
CA ARG A 105 -3.67 -8.77 -9.40
C ARG A 105 -3.80 -8.90 -10.92
N LEU A 106 -4.76 -9.73 -11.35
CA LEU A 106 -5.20 -9.76 -12.75
C LEU A 106 -6.27 -8.69 -13.02
N ASP A 107 -7.09 -8.35 -12.00
CA ASP A 107 -8.08 -7.30 -12.09
C ASP A 107 -7.45 -5.92 -11.78
N PRO A 108 -7.47 -4.97 -12.72
CA PRO A 108 -7.01 -3.60 -12.50
C PRO A 108 -7.72 -2.87 -11.36
N VAL A 109 -8.99 -3.18 -11.08
CA VAL A 109 -9.73 -2.57 -9.97
C VAL A 109 -9.13 -3.01 -8.63
N GLU A 110 -8.89 -4.31 -8.46
CA GLU A 110 -8.24 -4.83 -7.26
C GLU A 110 -6.81 -4.27 -7.10
N GLN A 111 -6.06 -4.17 -8.20
CA GLN A 111 -4.71 -3.58 -8.19
C GLN A 111 -4.74 -2.12 -7.75
N LEU A 112 -5.70 -1.34 -8.23
CA LEU A 112 -5.89 0.05 -7.86
C LEU A 112 -6.23 0.20 -6.37
N ILE A 113 -7.08 -0.69 -5.84
CA ILE A 113 -7.43 -0.72 -4.41
C ILE A 113 -6.18 -0.98 -3.57
N ASP A 114 -5.33 -1.95 -3.95
CA ASP A 114 -4.11 -2.28 -3.21
C ASP A 114 -3.11 -1.10 -3.20
N GLU A 115 -2.96 -0.36 -4.32
CA GLU A 115 -2.15 0.88 -4.35
C GLU A 115 -2.80 2.04 -3.56
N THR A 116 -4.14 2.14 -3.58
CA THR A 116 -4.90 3.15 -2.79
C THR A 116 -4.70 2.93 -1.29
N LYS A 117 -4.62 1.68 -0.84
CA LYS A 117 -4.29 1.34 0.56
C LYS A 117 -2.91 1.85 0.95
N VAL A 118 -1.90 1.69 0.09
CA VAL A 118 -0.54 2.22 0.33
C VAL A 118 -0.57 3.75 0.41
N TRP A 119 -1.24 4.41 -0.53
CA TRP A 119 -1.36 5.85 -0.55
C TRP A 119 -2.03 6.42 0.71
N SER A 120 -3.20 5.88 1.09
CA SER A 120 -3.95 6.33 2.26
C SER A 120 -3.29 5.96 3.60
N PHE A 121 -2.50 4.89 3.65
CA PHE A 121 -1.75 4.50 4.84
C PHE A 121 -0.49 5.35 5.05
N TRP A 122 0.04 5.97 4.00
CA TRP A 122 1.31 6.69 4.05
C TRP A 122 1.44 7.71 5.21
N PRO A 123 0.43 8.56 5.51
CA PRO A 123 0.52 9.49 6.65
C PRO A 123 0.64 8.79 8.01
N HIS A 124 0.13 7.56 8.14
CA HIS A 124 0.23 6.76 9.37
C HIS A 124 1.58 6.03 9.49
N ARG A 125 2.29 5.84 8.38
CA ARG A 125 3.59 5.16 8.29
C ARG A 125 4.74 6.02 8.80
N GLN A 126 4.72 7.32 8.52
CA GLN A 126 5.86 8.22 8.72
C GLN A 126 6.40 8.27 10.17
N PRO A 127 5.57 8.39 11.22
CA PRO A 127 6.09 8.46 12.60
C PRO A 127 6.67 7.13 13.11
N TYR A 128 6.26 6.01 12.51
CA TYR A 128 6.67 4.67 12.92
C TYR A 128 8.04 4.26 12.38
N ALA A 129 8.43 4.76 11.21
CA ALA A 129 9.74 4.50 10.64
C ALA A 129 10.88 4.98 11.57
N GLU A 130 10.64 6.02 12.37
CA GLU A 130 11.65 6.64 13.23
C GLU A 130 11.98 5.85 14.51
N VAL A 131 11.12 4.93 14.94
CA VAL A 131 11.16 4.30 16.28
C VAL A 131 11.90 2.97 16.30
N ALA A 132 12.64 2.64 15.23
CA ALA A 132 12.97 1.26 14.96
C ALA A 132 13.72 0.49 16.08
N THR A 133 13.13 -0.67 16.40
CA THR A 133 12.99 -1.25 17.74
C THR A 133 13.89 -2.46 18.04
N ASP A 134 13.97 -2.72 19.34
CA ASP A 134 14.54 -3.82 20.13
C ASP A 134 15.15 -5.05 19.39
N PRO A 135 16.44 -5.39 19.63
CA PRO A 135 17.07 -6.63 19.18
C PRO A 135 16.34 -7.93 19.58
N GLN A 136 15.48 -7.89 20.60
CA GLN A 136 14.79 -9.06 21.17
C GLN A 136 13.35 -9.24 20.68
N LEU A 137 12.94 -8.61 19.58
CA LEU A 137 11.60 -8.81 19.01
C LEU A 137 11.32 -10.32 18.81
N ALA A 138 10.28 -10.82 19.48
CA ALA A 138 9.88 -12.21 19.37
C ALA A 138 9.55 -12.57 17.92
N PRO A 139 9.87 -13.80 17.47
CA PRO A 139 9.57 -14.24 16.12
C PRO A 139 8.09 -14.00 15.76
N ASP A 140 7.84 -13.53 14.55
CA ASP A 140 6.50 -13.38 13.97
C ASP A 140 5.52 -12.46 14.72
N THR A 141 5.99 -11.62 15.65
CA THR A 141 5.16 -10.65 16.37
C THR A 141 5.02 -9.36 15.58
N VAL A 142 3.82 -8.77 15.58
CA VAL A 142 3.57 -7.42 15.04
C VAL A 142 3.89 -6.42 16.16
N PRO A 143 4.86 -5.51 15.97
CA PRO A 143 5.17 -4.46 16.93
C PRO A 143 3.95 -3.61 17.26
N ASP A 144 3.81 -3.18 18.51
CA ASP A 144 2.63 -2.45 18.99
C ASP A 144 2.43 -1.12 18.26
N GLU A 145 3.51 -0.47 17.85
CA GLU A 145 3.47 0.78 17.08
C GLU A 145 2.93 0.54 15.66
N LEU A 146 3.39 -0.53 14.97
CA LEU A 146 2.86 -0.90 13.66
C LEU A 146 1.39 -1.26 13.76
N ARG A 147 1.04 -2.04 14.79
CA ARG A 147 -0.34 -2.41 15.10
C ARG A 147 -1.20 -1.16 15.32
N ALA A 148 -0.73 -0.22 16.15
CA ALA A 148 -1.45 1.02 16.44
C ALA A 148 -1.65 1.88 15.19
N ALA A 149 -0.61 2.04 14.36
CA ALA A 149 -0.68 2.77 13.09
C ALA A 149 -1.69 2.12 12.11
N LEU A 150 -1.62 0.80 11.96
CA LEU A 150 -2.51 0.04 11.09
C LEU A 150 -3.98 0.14 11.55
N LEU A 151 -4.23 0.02 12.86
CA LEU A 151 -5.56 0.15 13.43
C LEU A 151 -6.09 1.58 13.35
N ALA A 152 -5.23 2.60 13.53
CA ALA A 152 -5.61 3.99 13.36
C ALA A 152 -6.03 4.29 11.91
N TRP A 153 -5.26 3.81 10.93
CA TRP A 153 -5.61 3.89 9.52
C TRP A 153 -6.91 3.17 9.20
N ALA A 154 -7.09 1.94 9.71
CA ALA A 154 -8.29 1.15 9.45
C ALA A 154 -9.56 1.81 10.02
N ARG A 155 -9.48 2.40 11.22
CA ARG A 155 -10.58 3.20 11.80
C ARG A 155 -10.93 4.42 10.96
N ALA A 156 -9.92 5.10 10.39
CA ALA A 156 -10.14 6.24 9.50
C ALA A 156 -10.67 5.84 8.12
N ASN A 157 -10.37 4.61 7.66
CA ASN A 157 -10.69 4.13 6.31
C ASN A 157 -11.33 2.73 6.33
N PRO A 158 -12.47 2.50 7.02
CA PRO A 158 -12.97 1.16 7.30
C PRO A 158 -13.35 0.37 6.05
N ALA A 159 -13.99 1.02 5.07
CA ALA A 159 -14.37 0.38 3.82
C ALA A 159 -13.15 -0.02 2.97
N LEU A 160 -12.12 0.84 2.97
CA LEU A 160 -10.86 0.56 2.27
C LEU A 160 -10.04 -0.52 2.99
N ALA A 161 -10.05 -0.54 4.32
CA ALA A 161 -9.42 -1.59 5.11
C ALA A 161 -10.03 -2.97 4.78
N ALA A 162 -11.36 -3.06 4.76
CA ALA A 162 -12.09 -4.29 4.44
C ALA A 162 -11.96 -4.77 2.98
N ALA A 163 -11.76 -3.84 2.03
CA ALA A 163 -11.63 -4.16 0.62
C ALA A 163 -10.53 -5.22 0.34
N ASN A 164 -10.68 -6.03 -0.70
CA ASN A 164 -9.74 -7.11 -1.02
C ASN A 164 -9.51 -8.11 0.14
N GLY A 165 -10.50 -8.32 1.01
CA GLY A 165 -10.48 -9.35 2.05
C GLY A 165 -9.64 -9.02 3.29
N TYR A 166 -9.61 -7.75 3.69
CA TYR A 166 -8.78 -7.24 4.80
C TYR A 166 -7.27 -7.39 4.56
N ARG A 167 -6.84 -7.45 3.30
CA ARG A 167 -5.41 -7.42 2.96
C ARG A 167 -4.81 -6.07 3.39
N PRO A 168 -3.69 -6.04 4.14
CA PRO A 168 -3.08 -4.80 4.61
C PRO A 168 -2.45 -3.99 3.47
N PRO A 169 -2.11 -2.71 3.69
CA PRO A 169 -1.24 -1.95 2.80
C PRO A 169 0.09 -2.68 2.59
N ALA A 170 0.54 -2.82 1.33
CA ALA A 170 1.77 -3.57 1.01
C ALA A 170 3.03 -2.98 1.67
N CYS A 171 3.09 -1.66 1.85
CA CYS A 171 4.18 -1.02 2.58
C CYS A 171 4.26 -1.47 4.05
N ALA A 172 3.13 -1.71 4.73
CA ALA A 172 3.14 -2.22 6.10
C ALA A 172 3.67 -3.67 6.18
N VAL A 173 3.42 -4.48 5.15
CA VAL A 173 4.00 -5.83 5.02
C VAL A 173 5.51 -5.75 4.83
N GLU A 174 5.96 -4.85 3.95
CA GLU A 174 7.38 -4.61 3.72
C GLU A 174 8.09 -4.13 4.99
N ASP A 175 7.46 -3.20 5.72
CA ASP A 175 7.97 -2.66 6.97
C ASP A 175 8.13 -3.74 8.05
N LEU A 176 7.10 -4.59 8.22
CA LEU A 176 7.16 -5.70 9.17
C LEU A 176 8.28 -6.69 8.79
N ALA A 177 8.46 -6.99 7.51
CA ALA A 177 9.56 -7.84 7.05
C ALA A 177 10.94 -7.19 7.31
N VAL A 178 11.07 -5.87 7.13
CA VAL A 178 12.30 -5.10 7.47
C VAL A 178 12.60 -5.16 8.97
N MET A 179 11.59 -4.98 9.82
CA MET A 179 11.77 -5.04 11.28
C MET A 179 12.25 -6.40 11.76
N HIS A 180 11.76 -7.47 11.15
CA HIS A 180 12.25 -8.83 11.40
C HIS A 180 13.60 -9.13 10.72
N ARG A 181 14.23 -8.13 10.07
CA ARG A 181 15.49 -8.23 9.33
C ARG A 181 15.45 -9.27 8.21
N GLY A 182 14.30 -9.36 7.52
CA GLY A 182 14.05 -10.33 6.46
C GLY A 182 13.83 -11.76 6.94
N ARG A 183 13.83 -12.03 8.25
CA ARG A 183 13.56 -13.37 8.82
C ARG A 183 12.09 -13.75 8.76
N LEU A 184 11.21 -12.77 8.55
CA LEU A 184 9.77 -12.98 8.37
C LEU A 184 9.43 -12.91 6.88
N ALA A 185 8.92 -14.01 6.35
CA ALA A 185 8.41 -14.08 4.97
C ALA A 185 7.23 -13.12 4.77
N ALA A 186 7.12 -12.51 3.59
CA ALA A 186 6.09 -11.52 3.28
C ALA A 186 4.67 -12.11 3.38
N SER A 187 4.50 -13.38 3.00
CA SER A 187 3.25 -14.12 3.16
C SER A 187 2.81 -14.24 4.62
N ARG A 188 3.75 -14.46 5.54
CA ARG A 188 3.48 -14.54 6.98
C ARG A 188 3.21 -13.16 7.57
N ALA A 189 3.98 -12.15 7.15
CA ALA A 189 3.76 -10.75 7.52
C ALA A 189 2.35 -10.28 7.10
N GLU A 190 1.94 -10.53 5.85
CA GLU A 190 0.58 -10.26 5.37
C GLU A 190 -0.46 -10.94 6.26
N GLY A 191 -0.31 -12.25 6.51
CA GLY A 191 -1.27 -13.01 7.32
C GLY A 191 -1.49 -12.41 8.71
N ARG A 192 -0.39 -12.04 9.40
CA ARG A 192 -0.47 -11.39 10.72
C ARG A 192 -1.18 -10.05 10.68
N LEU A 193 -0.84 -9.20 9.72
CA LEU A 193 -1.46 -7.88 9.60
C LEU A 193 -2.93 -7.97 9.14
N THR A 194 -3.29 -8.98 8.34
CA THR A 194 -4.69 -9.30 8.02
C THR A 194 -5.47 -9.75 9.25
N GLU A 195 -4.89 -10.58 10.13
CA GLU A 195 -5.52 -10.95 11.41
C GLU A 195 -5.81 -9.72 12.27
N VAL A 196 -4.85 -8.79 12.37
CA VAL A 196 -5.03 -7.50 13.07
C VAL A 196 -6.21 -6.71 12.52
N LEU A 197 -6.30 -6.59 11.19
CA LEU A 197 -7.39 -5.86 10.54
C LEU A 197 -8.75 -6.54 10.74
N ARG A 198 -8.82 -7.87 10.65
CA ARG A 198 -10.08 -8.61 10.84
C ARG A 198 -10.61 -8.53 12.26
N GLN A 199 -9.74 -8.51 13.26
CA GLN A 199 -10.15 -8.40 14.67
C GLN A 199 -10.69 -7.02 15.03
N ALA A 200 -10.41 -6.00 14.22
CA ALA A 200 -10.81 -4.62 14.45
C ALA A 200 -12.18 -4.26 13.84
N HIS A 201 -12.79 -5.18 13.07
CA HIS A 201 -14.04 -5.02 12.34
C HIS A 201 -15.07 -6.05 12.77
#